data_AF-A0A520Q7T8-F1
#
_entry.id   AF-A0A520Q7T8-F1
#
_cell.length_a   1.000
_cell.length_b   1.000
_cell.length_c   1.000
_cell.angle_alpha   90.00
_cell.angle_beta   90.00
_cell.angle_gamma   90.00
#
_symmetry.space_group_name_H-M   'P 1'
#
loop_
_entity.id
_entity.type
_entity.pdbx_description
1 polymer ?
#
loop_
_entity_poly.entity_id
_entity_poly.type
_entity_poly.pdbx_seq_one_letter_code
_entity_poly.pdbx_strand_id
1 'polypeptide(L)'
;MAALQDSIPPKELRGRRLAQSLECRHCGFDVKGVQLEGRCPECGRPVWPSVLRWLDPERDRLPLLDHPHRVAKRLVCMADGFTLLSGLAAVALAWHASSQVSFGTSLEFLMQSAGSWSEIGITVVPLLMVVCSLGLGQERHPLGWPLRLFRLGLLGISAGNAAGMPALAALALALALLGFRSCVRSIGARSRVFREAGPERQRLFEMALASLMLAGGLFLEAWRRGADGWPWAPGFSTVLLTISSGLLVVGFLYFRRNVRWISESLCGPSPRLRTLLWAEDEALLRGWGRP
;
A
#
# COMPACT_ATOMS: atom_id res chain seq x y z
N MET A 1 20.20 18.41 2.95
CA MET A 1 21.41 17.76 3.52
C MET A 1 21.98 18.53 4.71
N ALA A 2 21.97 19.87 4.72
CA ALA A 2 22.45 20.66 5.87
C ALA A 2 21.79 20.30 7.22
N ALA A 3 20.46 20.09 7.25
CA ALA A 3 19.74 19.75 8.49
C ALA A 3 20.08 18.38 9.11
N LEU A 4 20.75 17.49 8.36
CA LEU A 4 21.10 16.14 8.83
C LEU A 4 22.43 16.14 9.59
N GLN A 5 23.30 17.09 9.27
CA GLN A 5 24.63 17.23 9.83
C GLN A 5 24.60 17.68 11.31
N ASP A 6 23.54 18.38 11.72
CA ASP A 6 23.34 18.83 13.10
C ASP A 6 22.66 17.78 14.02
N SER A 7 22.05 16.74 13.45
CA SER A 7 21.17 15.83 14.21
C SER A 7 21.84 14.59 14.80
N ILE A 8 23.10 14.32 14.46
CA ILE A 8 23.87 13.20 15.01
C ILE A 8 25.07 13.82 15.74
N PRO A 9 25.20 13.70 17.08
CA PRO A 9 26.32 14.31 17.79
C PRO A 9 27.62 13.66 17.29
N PRO A 10 28.49 14.41 16.56
CA PRO A 10 29.67 13.85 15.90
C PRO A 10 30.66 13.24 16.90
N LYS A 11 30.55 13.57 18.19
CA LYS A 11 31.41 13.05 19.24
C LYS A 11 31.24 11.54 19.48
N GLU A 12 30.04 10.98 19.29
CA GLU A 12 29.77 9.55 19.61
C GLU A 12 30.22 8.57 18.51
N LEU A 13 30.58 9.10 17.33
CA LEU A 13 31.00 8.33 16.16
C LEU A 13 32.52 8.36 15.93
N ARG A 14 33.27 9.17 16.69
CA ARG A 14 34.73 9.26 16.57
C ARG A 14 35.39 7.91 16.86
N GLY A 15 36.34 7.53 16.01
CA GLY A 15 37.12 6.30 16.15
C GLY A 15 36.40 5.01 15.74
N ARG A 16 35.09 5.05 15.46
CA ARG A 16 34.35 3.84 15.12
C ARG A 16 34.67 3.35 13.71
N ARG A 17 34.72 2.02 13.53
CA ARG A 17 35.01 1.36 12.25
C ARG A 17 33.78 0.71 11.65
N LEU A 18 33.72 0.69 10.31
CA LEU A 18 32.65 0.03 9.56
C LEU A 18 32.74 -1.50 9.67
N ALA A 19 31.66 -2.15 10.09
CA ALA A 19 31.54 -3.60 10.21
C ALA A 19 31.08 -4.27 8.92
N GLN A 20 30.24 -3.58 8.14
CA GLN A 20 29.67 -4.11 6.93
C GLN A 20 30.46 -3.66 5.71
N SER A 21 30.44 -4.51 4.68
CA SER A 21 30.93 -4.16 3.36
C SER A 21 30.08 -3.01 2.80
N LEU A 22 30.74 -1.92 2.44
CA LEU A 22 30.11 -0.74 1.86
C LEU A 22 31.01 -0.22 0.76
N GLU A 23 30.45 0.04 -0.41
CA GLU A 23 31.23 0.58 -1.52
C GLU A 23 31.43 2.09 -1.37
N CYS A 24 32.66 2.55 -1.62
CA CYS A 24 32.96 3.96 -1.75
C CYS A 24 32.17 4.55 -2.93
N ARG A 25 31.42 5.63 -2.69
CA ARG A 25 30.61 6.29 -3.73
C ARG A 25 31.44 6.77 -4.93
N HIS A 26 32.74 6.98 -4.76
CA HIS A 26 33.59 7.57 -5.80
C HIS A 26 34.40 6.54 -6.60
N CYS A 27 35.01 5.54 -5.94
CA CYS A 27 35.83 4.53 -6.63
C CYS A 27 35.27 3.10 -6.55
N GLY A 28 34.19 2.86 -5.80
CA GLY A 28 33.62 1.52 -5.63
C GLY A 28 34.34 0.63 -4.61
N PHE A 29 35.51 1.05 -4.09
CA PHE A 29 36.28 0.27 -3.12
C PHE A 29 35.48 -0.07 -1.84
N ASP A 30 35.60 -1.29 -1.34
CA ASP A 30 34.95 -1.72 -0.09
C ASP A 30 35.62 -1.07 1.13
N VAL A 31 34.90 -0.19 1.82
CA VAL A 31 35.39 0.54 3.01
C VAL A 31 35.16 -0.21 4.33
N LYS A 32 34.92 -1.53 4.30
CA LYS A 32 34.87 -2.36 5.51
C LYS A 32 36.14 -2.19 6.36
N GLY A 33 35.97 -1.99 7.67
CA GLY A 33 37.06 -1.82 8.63
C GLY A 33 37.68 -0.43 8.66
N VAL A 34 37.33 0.46 7.72
CA VAL A 34 37.76 1.86 7.71
C VAL A 34 37.02 2.64 8.79
N GLN A 35 37.70 3.60 9.41
CA GLN A 35 37.07 4.50 10.38
C GLN A 35 36.00 5.36 9.69
N LEU A 36 34.89 5.64 10.40
CA LEU A 36 33.74 6.37 9.87
C LEU A 36 34.10 7.79 9.40
N GLU A 37 34.96 8.47 10.15
CA GLU A 37 35.54 9.78 9.84
C GLU A 37 36.81 9.69 8.97
N GLY A 38 37.24 8.46 8.65
CA GLY A 38 38.43 8.20 7.86
C GLY A 38 38.26 8.56 6.38
N ARG A 39 39.36 8.36 5.65
CA ARG A 39 39.43 8.51 4.19
C ARG A 39 39.46 7.13 3.55
N CYS A 40 38.88 7.02 2.36
CA CYS A 40 38.99 5.84 1.53
C CYS A 40 40.47 5.60 1.19
N PRO A 41 41.00 4.38 1.39
CA PRO A 41 42.42 4.10 1.17
C PRO A 41 42.85 4.21 -0.29
N GLU A 42 41.92 4.02 -1.25
CA GLU A 42 42.24 4.19 -2.67
C GLU A 42 42.16 5.64 -3.15
N CYS A 43 41.01 6.30 -2.96
CA CYS A 43 40.80 7.62 -3.57
C CYS A 43 41.05 8.81 -2.63
N GLY A 44 41.36 8.55 -1.35
CA GLY A 44 41.62 9.59 -0.33
C GLY A 44 40.42 10.46 0.06
N ARG A 45 39.24 10.22 -0.53
CA ARG A 45 38.00 10.97 -0.22
C ARG A 45 37.38 10.50 1.10
N PRO A 46 36.66 11.38 1.83
CA PRO A 46 36.02 11.00 3.09
C PRO A 46 35.01 9.86 2.88
N VAL A 47 34.94 8.94 3.83
CA VAL A 47 34.04 7.78 3.77
C VAL A 47 32.59 8.16 4.11
N TRP A 48 32.40 9.19 4.94
CA TRP A 48 31.08 9.62 5.43
C TRP A 48 29.99 9.82 4.35
N PRO A 49 30.23 10.48 3.20
CA PRO A 49 29.23 10.60 2.14
C PRO A 49 28.78 9.26 1.54
N SER A 50 29.65 8.24 1.58
CA SER A 50 29.30 6.87 1.16
C SER A 50 28.40 6.22 2.20
N VAL A 51 28.70 6.38 3.50
CA VAL A 51 27.88 5.87 4.61
C VAL A 51 26.49 6.52 4.61
N LEU A 52 26.41 7.85 4.44
CA LEU A 52 25.14 8.58 4.36
C LEU A 52 24.24 8.12 3.22
N ARG A 53 24.81 7.52 2.15
CA ARG A 53 24.02 6.93 1.07
C ARG A 53 23.28 5.68 1.53
N TRP A 54 23.78 4.94 2.51
CA TRP A 54 23.16 3.73 3.04
C TRP A 54 22.35 3.99 4.31
N LEU A 55 22.71 5.03 5.06
CA LEU A 55 22.03 5.41 6.27
C LEU A 55 20.68 6.07 5.99
N ASP A 56 19.65 5.63 6.70
CA ASP A 56 18.31 6.21 6.68
C ASP A 56 17.91 6.70 8.08
N PRO A 57 18.18 7.97 8.43
CA PRO A 57 17.98 8.50 9.77
C PRO A 57 16.50 8.57 10.16
N GLU A 58 15.61 8.83 9.20
CA GLU A 58 14.16 8.87 9.47
C GLU A 58 13.63 7.49 9.82
N ARG A 59 14.21 6.44 9.26
CA ARG A 59 13.82 5.07 9.57
C ARG A 59 14.27 4.63 10.97
N ASP A 60 15.40 5.14 11.45
CA ASP A 60 15.89 4.84 12.80
C ASP A 60 15.02 5.49 13.89
N ARG A 61 14.33 6.59 13.58
CA ARG A 61 13.32 7.23 14.46
C ARG A 61 12.01 6.44 14.56
N LEU A 62 11.73 5.54 13.61
CA LEU A 62 10.47 4.79 13.58
C LEU A 62 10.59 3.50 14.41
N PRO A 63 9.56 3.14 15.21
CA PRO A 63 9.59 1.95 16.06
C PRO A 63 9.74 0.70 15.20
N LEU A 64 10.58 -0.25 15.60
CA LEU A 64 10.80 -1.49 14.83
C LEU A 64 9.49 -2.24 14.52
N LEU A 65 9.41 -2.83 13.33
CA LEU A 65 8.37 -3.82 13.04
C LEU A 65 8.91 -5.19 13.48
N ASP A 66 8.16 -5.92 14.30
CA ASP A 66 8.59 -7.23 14.81
C ASP A 66 8.80 -8.25 13.68
N HIS A 67 7.94 -8.19 12.66
CA HIS A 67 7.92 -9.14 11.54
C HIS A 67 7.69 -8.45 10.18
N PRO A 68 8.69 -7.73 9.63
CA PRO A 68 8.54 -6.94 8.40
C PRO A 68 8.09 -7.79 7.21
N HIS A 69 8.61 -9.01 7.06
CA HIS A 69 8.21 -9.92 5.98
C HIS A 69 6.74 -10.33 6.06
N ARG A 70 6.21 -10.59 7.26
CA ARG A 70 4.78 -10.94 7.43
C ARG A 70 3.88 -9.76 7.10
N VAL A 71 4.26 -8.55 7.55
CA VAL A 71 3.54 -7.31 7.22
C VAL A 71 3.54 -7.07 5.72
N ALA A 72 4.70 -7.20 5.07
CA ALA A 72 4.87 -7.02 3.63
C ALA A 72 4.01 -8.00 2.82
N LYS A 73 4.06 -9.30 3.13
CA LYS A 73 3.24 -10.33 2.47
C LYS A 73 1.75 -10.07 2.59
N ARG A 74 1.29 -9.65 3.78
CA ARG A 74 -0.12 -9.30 4.01
C ARG A 74 -0.53 -8.04 3.25
N LEU A 75 0.34 -7.05 3.15
CA LEU A 75 0.10 -5.84 2.36
C LEU A 75 -0.12 -6.18 0.89
N VAL A 76 0.75 -7.02 0.32
CA VAL A 76 0.61 -7.52 -1.06
C VAL A 76 -0.67 -8.31 -1.23
N CYS A 77 -0.99 -9.22 -0.30
CA CYS A 77 -2.22 -10.01 -0.34
C CYS A 77 -3.48 -9.12 -0.34
N MET A 78 -3.52 -8.05 0.45
CA MET A 78 -4.64 -7.10 0.42
C MET A 78 -4.71 -6.32 -0.91
N ALA A 79 -3.57 -5.95 -1.49
CA ALA A 79 -3.53 -5.28 -2.79
C ALA A 79 -3.98 -6.18 -3.94
N ASP A 80 -3.57 -7.45 -3.91
CA ASP A 80 -4.05 -8.49 -4.82
C ASP A 80 -5.58 -8.67 -4.66
N GLY A 81 -6.07 -8.71 -3.42
CA GLY A 81 -7.50 -8.80 -3.11
C GLY A 81 -8.33 -7.64 -3.68
N PHE A 82 -7.86 -6.39 -3.53
CA PHE A 82 -8.52 -5.24 -4.15
C PHE A 82 -8.52 -5.29 -5.68
N THR A 83 -7.42 -5.74 -6.29
CA THR A 83 -7.32 -5.89 -7.75
C THR A 83 -8.32 -6.94 -8.24
N LEU A 84 -8.37 -8.10 -7.57
CA LEU A 84 -9.34 -9.15 -7.87
C LEU A 84 -10.78 -8.64 -7.70
N LEU A 85 -11.08 -7.98 -6.58
CA LEU A 85 -12.40 -7.39 -6.32
C LEU A 85 -12.82 -6.41 -7.43
N SER A 86 -11.90 -5.55 -7.90
CA SER A 86 -12.18 -4.61 -8.98
C SER A 86 -12.44 -5.30 -10.33
N GLY A 87 -11.71 -6.37 -10.63
CA GLY A 87 -11.92 -7.17 -11.83
C GLY A 87 -13.27 -7.88 -11.80
N LEU A 88 -13.63 -8.47 -10.65
CA LEU A 88 -14.93 -9.11 -10.46
C LEU A 88 -16.09 -8.11 -10.57
N ALA A 89 -15.96 -6.93 -9.97
CA ALA A 89 -16.95 -5.86 -10.09
C ALA A 89 -17.11 -5.38 -11.54
N ALA A 90 -16.00 -5.21 -12.27
CA ALA A 90 -16.04 -4.84 -13.68
C ALA A 90 -16.73 -5.92 -14.54
N VAL A 91 -16.46 -7.20 -14.28
CA VAL A 91 -17.13 -8.33 -14.95
C VAL A 91 -18.62 -8.34 -14.62
N ALA A 92 -19.02 -8.15 -13.36
CA ALA A 92 -20.41 -8.08 -12.94
C ALA A 92 -21.18 -6.93 -13.64
N LEU A 93 -20.55 -5.75 -13.74
CA LEU A 93 -21.12 -4.61 -14.46
C LEU A 93 -21.23 -4.85 -15.96
N ALA A 94 -20.19 -5.42 -16.58
CA ALA A 94 -20.22 -5.78 -17.99
C ALA A 94 -21.31 -6.83 -18.28
N TRP A 95 -21.46 -7.82 -17.39
CA TRP A 95 -22.54 -8.79 -17.45
C TRP A 95 -23.91 -8.13 -17.38
N HIS A 96 -24.13 -7.26 -16.38
CA HIS A 96 -25.39 -6.53 -16.23
C HIS A 96 -25.71 -5.69 -17.47
N ALA A 97 -24.73 -4.99 -18.03
CA ALA A 97 -24.89 -4.23 -19.26
C ALA A 97 -25.21 -5.13 -20.46
N SER A 98 -24.55 -6.29 -20.57
CA SER A 98 -24.77 -7.23 -21.68
C SER A 98 -26.13 -7.92 -21.63
N SER A 99 -26.67 -8.20 -20.43
CA SER A 99 -28.00 -8.82 -20.28
C SER A 99 -29.16 -7.95 -20.78
N GLN A 100 -28.90 -6.65 -21.03
CA GLN A 100 -29.88 -5.76 -21.64
C GLN A 100 -29.91 -5.85 -23.17
N VAL A 101 -28.91 -6.52 -23.77
CA VAL A 101 -28.81 -6.75 -25.21
C VAL A 101 -29.13 -8.22 -25.47
N SER A 102 -30.11 -8.50 -26.34
CA SER A 102 -30.44 -9.87 -26.72
C SER A 102 -29.28 -10.49 -27.51
N PHE A 103 -28.53 -11.40 -26.89
CA PHE A 103 -27.50 -12.20 -27.54
C PHE A 103 -28.04 -13.60 -27.87
N GLY A 104 -27.36 -14.34 -28.76
CA GLY A 104 -27.72 -15.73 -29.07
C GLY A 104 -27.47 -16.68 -27.88
N THR A 105 -28.19 -17.81 -27.86
CA THR A 105 -28.30 -18.76 -26.73
C THR A 105 -27.00 -19.35 -26.20
N SER A 106 -25.95 -19.48 -27.02
CA SER A 106 -24.67 -20.06 -26.59
C SER A 106 -23.82 -19.11 -25.73
N LEU A 107 -23.96 -17.80 -25.92
CA LEU A 107 -23.24 -16.79 -25.13
C LEU A 107 -23.87 -16.64 -23.73
N GLU A 108 -25.19 -16.80 -23.63
CA GLU A 108 -25.95 -16.62 -22.39
C GLU A 108 -25.50 -17.56 -21.27
N PHE A 109 -25.25 -18.84 -21.56
CA PHE A 109 -24.82 -19.81 -20.55
C PHE A 109 -23.45 -19.47 -19.95
N LEU A 110 -22.47 -19.14 -20.80
CA LEU A 110 -21.13 -18.78 -20.36
C LEU A 110 -21.17 -17.53 -19.47
N MET A 111 -21.96 -16.55 -19.87
CA MET A 111 -22.04 -15.28 -19.16
C MET A 111 -22.89 -15.37 -17.86
N GLN A 112 -23.91 -16.23 -17.81
CA GLN A 112 -24.67 -16.51 -16.58
C GLN A 112 -23.79 -17.14 -15.50
N SER A 113 -22.92 -18.08 -15.90
CA SER A 113 -21.92 -18.66 -14.99
C SER A 113 -20.98 -17.57 -14.46
N ALA A 114 -20.42 -16.74 -15.36
CA ALA A 114 -19.51 -15.65 -14.97
C ALA A 114 -20.14 -14.64 -13.99
N GLY A 115 -21.42 -14.29 -14.19
CA GLY A 115 -22.19 -13.43 -13.29
C GLY A 115 -22.25 -14.00 -11.87
N SER A 116 -22.68 -15.25 -11.71
CA SER A 116 -22.79 -15.89 -10.39
C SER A 116 -21.44 -15.98 -9.65
N TRP A 117 -20.38 -16.38 -10.36
CA TRP A 117 -19.04 -16.44 -9.77
C TRP A 117 -18.53 -15.06 -9.34
N SER A 118 -18.85 -14.01 -10.10
CA SER A 118 -18.45 -12.64 -9.76
C SER A 118 -19.15 -12.15 -8.49
N GLU A 119 -20.44 -12.42 -8.32
CA GLU A 119 -21.21 -12.04 -7.12
C GLU A 119 -20.69 -12.75 -5.86
N ILE A 120 -20.45 -14.06 -5.96
CA ILE A 120 -19.84 -14.84 -4.86
C ILE A 120 -18.46 -14.28 -4.52
N GLY A 121 -17.64 -14.01 -5.54
CA GLY A 121 -16.30 -13.47 -5.37
C GLY A 121 -16.30 -12.08 -4.69
N ILE A 122 -17.20 -11.18 -5.06
CA ILE A 122 -17.36 -9.85 -4.43
C ILE A 122 -17.69 -9.97 -2.94
N THR A 123 -18.43 -11.01 -2.54
CA THR A 123 -18.73 -11.26 -1.12
C THR A 123 -17.56 -11.91 -0.38
N VAL A 124 -16.91 -12.92 -0.97
CA VAL A 124 -15.90 -13.76 -0.30
C VAL A 124 -14.54 -13.07 -0.21
N VAL A 125 -14.11 -12.36 -1.26
CA VAL A 125 -12.77 -11.74 -1.32
C VAL A 125 -12.55 -10.73 -0.17
N PRO A 126 -13.47 -9.80 0.14
CA PRO A 126 -13.31 -8.88 1.27
C PRO A 126 -13.25 -9.61 2.62
N LEU A 127 -13.99 -10.70 2.82
CA LEU A 127 -13.92 -11.50 4.05
C LEU A 127 -12.55 -12.15 4.21
N LEU A 128 -12.00 -12.71 3.14
CA LEU A 128 -10.62 -13.23 3.14
C LEU A 128 -9.61 -12.12 3.46
N MET A 129 -9.79 -10.91 2.90
CA MET A 129 -8.95 -9.77 3.22
C MET A 129 -9.06 -9.35 4.70
N VAL A 130 -10.26 -9.42 5.31
CA VAL A 130 -10.44 -9.19 6.76
C VAL A 130 -9.61 -10.20 7.54
N VAL A 131 -9.70 -11.49 7.21
CA VAL A 131 -8.90 -12.55 7.85
C VAL A 131 -7.40 -12.30 7.67
N CYS A 132 -6.94 -11.95 6.47
CA CYS A 132 -5.53 -11.61 6.21
C CYS A 132 -5.06 -10.39 7.01
N SER A 133 -5.97 -9.47 7.33
CA SER A 133 -5.68 -8.30 8.15
C SER A 133 -5.60 -8.61 9.65
N LEU A 134 -6.14 -9.75 10.13
CA LEU A 134 -6.05 -10.17 11.53
C LEU A 134 -4.60 -10.51 11.87
N GLY A 135 -3.96 -9.65 12.66
CA GLY A 135 -2.53 -9.73 13.02
C GLY A 135 -1.65 -8.65 12.36
N LEU A 136 -2.22 -7.75 11.56
CA LEU A 136 -1.60 -6.44 11.37
C LEU A 136 -1.90 -5.61 12.62
N GLY A 137 -0.90 -5.39 13.48
CA GLY A 137 -0.87 -4.34 14.50
C GLY A 137 -2.02 -4.31 15.51
N GLN A 138 -2.11 -5.28 16.41
CA GLN A 138 -3.22 -5.33 17.35
C GLN A 138 -3.03 -4.50 18.64
N GLU A 139 -1.82 -4.14 19.09
CA GLU A 139 -1.71 -3.51 20.43
C GLU A 139 -0.71 -2.35 20.65
N ARG A 140 0.29 -2.11 19.79
CA ARG A 140 1.37 -1.14 20.13
C ARG A 140 1.67 -0.05 19.11
N HIS A 141 0.85 0.08 18.07
CA HIS A 141 1.13 1.00 16.96
C HIS A 141 -0.05 1.89 16.61
N PRO A 142 0.21 3.11 16.06
CA PRO A 142 -0.81 4.09 15.64
C PRO A 142 -1.73 3.61 14.49
N LEU A 143 -1.69 2.32 14.14
CA LEU A 143 -2.45 1.70 13.06
C LEU A 143 -3.86 1.25 13.49
N GLY A 144 -4.17 1.25 14.80
CA GLY A 144 -5.40 0.65 15.33
C GLY A 144 -6.68 1.21 14.69
N TRP A 145 -6.85 2.54 14.68
CA TRP A 145 -8.04 3.18 14.12
C TRP A 145 -8.16 3.03 12.59
N PRO A 146 -7.13 3.36 11.79
CA PRO A 146 -7.13 3.09 10.35
C PRO A 146 -7.51 1.67 9.96
N LEU A 147 -6.99 0.68 10.68
CA LEU A 147 -7.23 -0.71 10.37
C LEU A 147 -8.66 -1.16 10.72
N ARG A 148 -9.25 -0.60 11.77
CA ARG A 148 -10.68 -0.81 12.08
C ARG A 148 -11.56 -0.25 10.97
N LEU A 149 -11.30 0.98 10.51
CA LEU A 149 -12.02 1.57 9.37
C LEU A 149 -11.89 0.72 8.11
N PHE A 150 -10.68 0.23 7.82
CA PHE A 150 -10.44 -0.68 6.70
C PHE A 150 -11.29 -1.95 6.80
N ARG A 151 -11.27 -2.64 7.94
CA ARG A 151 -12.04 -3.88 8.16
C ARG A 151 -13.54 -3.63 8.10
N LEU A 152 -14.02 -2.54 8.69
CA LEU A 152 -15.43 -2.14 8.62
C LEU A 152 -15.86 -1.90 7.18
N GLY A 153 -15.03 -1.23 6.38
CA GLY A 153 -15.26 -1.06 4.95
C GLY A 153 -15.36 -2.41 4.23
N LEU A 154 -14.42 -3.34 4.46
CA LEU A 154 -14.46 -4.67 3.84
C LEU A 154 -15.71 -5.47 4.22
N LEU A 155 -16.10 -5.45 5.49
CA LEU A 155 -17.34 -6.09 5.95
C LEU A 155 -18.58 -5.44 5.30
N GLY A 156 -18.57 -4.11 5.16
CA GLY A 156 -19.62 -3.37 4.47
C GLY A 156 -19.75 -3.73 2.98
N ILE A 157 -18.64 -4.04 2.30
CA ILE A 157 -18.67 -4.53 0.91
C ILE A 157 -19.42 -5.87 0.85
N SER A 158 -19.01 -6.83 1.69
CA SER A 158 -19.63 -8.16 1.72
C SER A 158 -21.11 -8.09 2.09
N ALA A 159 -21.47 -7.31 3.11
CA ALA A 159 -22.86 -7.15 3.56
C ALA A 159 -23.71 -6.42 2.50
N GLY A 160 -23.19 -5.34 1.91
CA GLY A 160 -23.89 -4.59 0.86
C GLY A 160 -24.16 -5.45 -0.38
N ASN A 161 -23.18 -6.25 -0.80
CA ASN A 161 -23.35 -7.16 -1.93
C ASN A 161 -24.35 -8.28 -1.63
N ALA A 162 -24.24 -8.93 -0.46
CA ALA A 162 -25.16 -10.00 -0.04
C ALA A 162 -26.61 -9.51 0.12
N ALA A 163 -26.81 -8.24 0.49
CA ALA A 163 -28.13 -7.62 0.59
C ALA A 163 -28.70 -7.14 -0.77
N GLY A 164 -27.98 -7.33 -1.88
CA GLY A 164 -28.38 -6.80 -3.18
C GLY A 164 -28.31 -5.27 -3.28
N MET A 165 -27.47 -4.64 -2.46
CA MET A 165 -27.28 -3.19 -2.37
C MET A 165 -25.88 -2.78 -2.86
N PRO A 166 -25.61 -2.84 -4.18
CA PRO A 166 -24.26 -2.61 -4.71
C PRO A 166 -23.78 -1.17 -4.47
N ALA A 167 -24.68 -0.19 -4.39
CA ALA A 167 -24.32 1.20 -4.05
C ALA A 167 -23.72 1.30 -2.63
N LEU A 168 -24.28 0.56 -1.66
CA LEU A 168 -23.74 0.48 -0.30
C LEU A 168 -22.36 -0.20 -0.30
N ALA A 169 -22.19 -1.26 -1.09
CA ALA A 169 -20.90 -1.91 -1.24
C ALA A 169 -19.82 -0.97 -1.82
N ALA A 170 -20.18 -0.12 -2.80
CA ALA A 170 -19.28 0.88 -3.36
C ALA A 170 -18.92 2.01 -2.37
N LEU A 171 -19.85 2.43 -1.50
CA LEU A 171 -19.55 3.36 -0.40
C LEU A 171 -18.59 2.70 0.62
N ALA A 172 -18.84 1.44 0.96
CA ALA A 172 -18.00 0.68 1.87
C ALA A 172 -16.58 0.45 1.31
N LEU A 173 -16.44 0.29 0.00
CA LEU A 173 -15.14 0.26 -0.69
C LEU A 173 -14.38 1.57 -0.51
N ALA A 174 -15.04 2.73 -0.64
CA ALA A 174 -14.40 4.03 -0.38
C ALA A 174 -13.88 4.12 1.07
N LEU A 175 -14.68 3.67 2.05
CA LEU A 175 -14.28 3.61 3.45
C LEU A 175 -13.06 2.69 3.67
N ALA A 176 -13.07 1.51 3.04
CA ALA A 176 -11.96 0.57 3.09
C ALA A 176 -10.67 1.22 2.55
N LEU A 177 -10.73 1.91 1.41
CA LEU A 177 -9.58 2.58 0.80
C LEU A 177 -9.01 3.70 1.68
N LEU A 178 -9.87 4.48 2.35
CA LEU A 178 -9.44 5.53 3.27
C LEU A 178 -8.72 4.95 4.50
N GLY A 179 -9.27 3.87 5.08
CA GLY A 179 -8.61 3.14 6.17
C GLY A 179 -7.25 2.58 5.72
N PHE A 180 -7.23 1.94 4.55
CA PHE A 180 -6.02 1.31 4.03
C PHE A 180 -4.93 2.30 3.64
N ARG A 181 -5.29 3.48 3.11
CA ARG A 181 -4.36 4.58 2.82
C ARG A 181 -3.53 4.97 4.03
N SER A 182 -4.17 5.07 5.19
CA SER A 182 -3.47 5.39 6.43
C SER A 182 -2.49 4.28 6.83
N CYS A 183 -2.86 3.01 6.62
CA CYS A 183 -1.95 1.87 6.82
C CYS A 183 -0.74 1.91 5.86
N VAL A 184 -0.98 2.07 4.55
CA VAL A 184 0.08 2.15 3.53
C VAL A 184 0.99 3.34 3.79
N ARG A 185 0.46 4.50 4.18
CA ARG A 185 1.28 5.69 4.50
C ARG A 185 2.18 5.45 5.72
N SER A 186 1.64 4.84 6.77
CA SER A 186 2.40 4.53 7.98
C SER A 186 3.51 3.49 7.73
N ILE A 187 3.20 2.45 6.95
CA ILE A 187 4.19 1.43 6.57
C ILE A 187 5.20 2.00 5.58
N GLY A 188 4.73 2.70 4.55
CA GLY A 188 5.54 3.31 3.50
C GLY A 188 6.50 4.36 4.02
N ALA A 189 6.16 5.11 5.07
CA ALA A 189 7.08 6.05 5.72
C ALA A 189 8.41 5.41 6.17
N ARG A 190 8.43 4.08 6.34
CA ARG A 190 9.63 3.30 6.71
C ARG A 190 10.50 2.91 5.51
N SER A 191 9.98 3.00 4.30
CA SER A 191 10.72 2.77 3.07
C SER A 191 11.29 4.10 2.58
N ARG A 192 12.61 4.16 2.44
CA ARG A 192 13.29 5.32 1.86
C ARG A 192 12.80 5.63 0.45
N VAL A 193 12.70 4.59 -0.36
CA VAL A 193 12.26 4.66 -1.75
C VAL A 193 10.86 5.27 -1.84
N PHE A 194 9.95 4.87 -0.94
CA PHE A 194 8.60 5.44 -0.86
C PHE A 194 8.61 6.93 -0.47
N ARG A 195 9.55 7.38 0.37
CA ARG A 195 9.68 8.79 0.73
C ARG A 195 10.23 9.63 -0.43
N GLU A 196 11.23 9.10 -1.13
CA GLU A 196 11.91 9.74 -2.27
C GLU A 196 11.00 9.83 -3.51
N ALA A 197 10.06 8.89 -3.70
CA ALA A 197 9.08 8.94 -4.79
C ALA A 197 8.15 10.19 -4.78
N GLY A 198 8.18 11.02 -3.72
CA GLY A 198 7.63 12.37 -3.75
C GLY A 198 6.13 12.45 -4.07
N PRO A 199 5.66 13.37 -4.94
CA PRO A 199 4.25 13.56 -5.30
C PRO A 199 3.68 12.43 -6.19
N GLU A 200 4.49 11.48 -6.68
CA GLU A 200 4.00 10.24 -7.30
C GLU A 200 3.37 9.28 -6.26
N ARG A 201 3.25 9.71 -5.01
CA ARG A 201 2.52 9.01 -3.95
C ARG A 201 1.10 8.68 -4.42
N GLN A 202 0.94 7.41 -4.76
CA GLN A 202 -0.26 6.61 -4.87
C GLN A 202 -1.55 7.32 -4.45
N ARG A 203 -2.36 7.65 -5.45
CA ARG A 203 -3.61 8.41 -5.33
C ARG A 203 -4.77 7.52 -4.82
N LEU A 204 -4.58 6.87 -3.66
CA LEU A 204 -5.64 6.10 -2.99
C LEU A 204 -6.90 6.93 -2.72
N PHE A 205 -6.74 8.25 -2.59
CA PHE A 205 -7.86 9.18 -2.49
C PHE A 205 -8.66 9.28 -3.79
N GLU A 206 -8.01 9.25 -4.96
CA GLU A 206 -8.69 9.25 -6.26
C GLU A 206 -9.43 7.94 -6.49
N MET A 207 -8.87 6.80 -6.05
CA MET A 207 -9.60 5.53 -6.09
C MET A 207 -10.82 5.55 -5.16
N ALA A 208 -10.71 6.17 -3.97
CA ALA A 208 -11.86 6.36 -3.10
C ALA A 208 -12.93 7.26 -3.76
N LEU A 209 -12.51 8.34 -4.43
CA LEU A 209 -13.41 9.20 -5.19
C LEU A 209 -14.08 8.45 -6.35
N ALA A 210 -13.33 7.66 -7.11
CA ALA A 210 -13.87 6.81 -8.17
C ALA A 210 -14.90 5.80 -7.61
N SER A 211 -14.66 5.26 -6.42
CA SER A 211 -15.62 4.40 -5.71
C SER A 211 -16.90 5.13 -5.31
N LEU A 212 -16.80 6.41 -4.90
CA LEU A 212 -17.98 7.25 -4.63
C LEU A 212 -18.75 7.57 -5.92
N MET A 213 -18.04 7.84 -7.02
CA MET A 213 -18.66 8.03 -8.34
C MET A 213 -19.39 6.77 -8.80
N LEU A 214 -18.79 5.58 -8.57
CA LEU A 214 -19.42 4.30 -8.84
C LEU A 214 -20.71 4.13 -8.01
N ALA A 215 -20.67 4.45 -6.72
CA ALA A 215 -21.84 4.42 -5.84
C ALA A 215 -22.95 5.36 -6.35
N GLY A 216 -22.60 6.57 -6.80
CA GLY A 216 -23.53 7.52 -7.41
C GLY A 216 -24.17 6.98 -8.69
N GLY A 217 -23.39 6.34 -9.57
CA GLY A 217 -23.90 5.68 -10.77
C GLY A 217 -24.89 4.54 -10.44
N LEU A 218 -24.58 3.72 -9.44
CA LEU A 218 -25.45 2.63 -8.98
C LEU A 218 -26.73 3.14 -8.32
N PHE A 219 -26.65 4.22 -7.56
CA PHE A 219 -27.81 4.86 -6.96
C PHE A 219 -28.73 5.47 -8.02
N LEU A 220 -28.17 6.15 -9.03
CA LEU A 220 -28.94 6.68 -10.16
C LEU A 220 -29.64 5.57 -10.94
N GLU A 221 -28.97 4.43 -11.13
CA GLU A 221 -29.56 3.26 -11.78
C GLU A 221 -30.70 2.64 -10.95
N ALA A 222 -30.57 2.60 -9.63
CA ALA A 222 -31.66 2.16 -8.73
C ALA A 222 -32.84 3.15 -8.75
N TRP A 223 -32.55 4.45 -8.69
CA TRP A 223 -33.55 5.51 -8.77
C TRP A 223 -34.31 5.48 -10.09
N ARG A 224 -33.61 5.24 -11.21
CA ARG A 224 -34.20 5.09 -12.55
C ARG A 224 -35.31 4.05 -12.57
N ARG A 225 -35.16 2.93 -11.85
CA ARG A 225 -36.17 1.87 -11.81
C ARG A 225 -37.45 2.26 -11.06
N GLY A 226 -37.38 3.28 -10.20
CA GLY A 226 -38.51 3.74 -9.40
C GLY A 226 -39.13 5.06 -9.84
N ALA A 227 -38.47 5.83 -10.71
CA ALA A 227 -38.91 7.17 -11.10
C ALA A 227 -38.99 7.31 -12.63
N ASP A 228 -40.21 7.42 -13.16
CA ASP A 228 -40.50 7.54 -14.60
C ASP A 228 -40.09 8.88 -15.25
N GLY A 229 -39.42 9.77 -14.51
CA GLY A 229 -39.35 11.19 -14.86
C GLY A 229 -38.06 11.72 -15.49
N TRP A 230 -36.92 11.01 -15.42
CA TRP A 230 -35.64 11.60 -15.84
C TRP A 230 -35.04 10.94 -17.09
N PRO A 231 -35.26 11.51 -18.30
CA PRO A 231 -34.86 10.89 -19.57
C PRO A 231 -33.34 10.70 -19.74
N TRP A 232 -32.51 11.46 -19.03
CA TRP A 232 -31.04 11.39 -19.17
C TRP A 232 -30.37 10.47 -18.14
N ALA A 233 -31.10 10.00 -17.13
CA ALA A 233 -30.57 9.13 -16.07
C ALA A 233 -29.89 7.83 -16.58
N PRO A 234 -30.41 7.12 -17.61
CA PRO A 234 -29.76 5.90 -18.10
C PRO A 234 -28.40 6.17 -18.73
N GLY A 235 -28.29 7.24 -19.54
CA GLY A 235 -27.02 7.61 -20.18
C GLY A 235 -25.98 8.03 -19.14
N PHE A 236 -26.37 8.87 -18.19
CA PHE A 236 -25.44 9.39 -17.18
C PHE A 236 -24.96 8.30 -16.21
N SER A 237 -25.86 7.41 -15.75
CA SER A 237 -25.48 6.28 -14.90
C SER A 237 -24.52 5.32 -15.62
N THR A 238 -24.81 4.94 -16.87
CA THR A 238 -23.94 4.06 -17.66
C THR A 238 -22.54 4.64 -17.83
N VAL A 239 -22.43 5.93 -18.16
CA VAL A 239 -21.14 6.62 -18.29
C VAL A 239 -20.39 6.62 -16.96
N LEU A 240 -21.06 6.97 -15.85
CA LEU A 240 -20.45 6.95 -14.52
C LEU A 240 -19.95 5.56 -14.13
N LEU A 241 -20.78 4.53 -14.30
CA LEU A 241 -20.42 3.13 -13.98
C LEU A 241 -19.21 2.67 -14.80
N THR A 242 -19.20 2.96 -16.10
CA THR A 242 -18.14 2.54 -17.02
C THR A 242 -16.81 3.24 -16.70
N ILE A 243 -16.81 4.57 -16.58
CA ILE A 243 -15.61 5.35 -16.30
C ILE A 243 -15.05 5.02 -14.91
N SER A 244 -15.91 4.98 -13.89
CA SER A 244 -15.47 4.70 -12.52
C SER A 244 -14.91 3.27 -12.37
N SER A 245 -15.56 2.28 -12.97
CA SER A 245 -15.07 0.90 -13.00
C SER A 245 -13.70 0.79 -13.68
N GLY A 246 -13.54 1.41 -14.86
CA GLY A 246 -12.26 1.44 -15.57
C GLY A 246 -11.13 2.11 -14.76
N LEU A 247 -11.43 3.25 -14.14
CA LEU A 247 -10.49 3.95 -13.25
C LEU A 247 -10.10 3.11 -12.04
N LEU A 248 -11.04 2.37 -11.44
CA LEU A 248 -10.76 1.48 -10.32
C LEU A 248 -9.84 0.32 -10.75
N VAL A 249 -10.12 -0.35 -11.87
CA VAL A 249 -9.28 -1.46 -12.37
C VAL A 249 -7.85 -0.99 -12.63
N VAL A 250 -7.66 0.09 -13.39
CA VAL A 250 -6.33 0.64 -13.68
C VAL A 250 -5.66 1.14 -12.41
N GLY A 251 -6.40 1.83 -11.55
CA GLY A 251 -5.94 2.32 -10.26
C GLY A 251 -5.43 1.20 -9.37
N PHE A 252 -6.15 0.08 -9.28
CA PHE A 252 -5.76 -1.07 -8.46
C PHE A 252 -4.58 -1.86 -9.01
N LEU A 253 -4.43 -1.96 -10.34
CA LEU A 253 -3.24 -2.54 -10.96
C LEU A 253 -1.98 -1.74 -10.62
N TYR A 254 -2.05 -0.42 -10.75
CA TYR A 254 -0.96 0.47 -10.34
C TYR A 254 -0.73 0.39 -8.82
N PHE A 255 -1.82 0.33 -8.05
CA PHE A 255 -1.78 0.20 -6.60
C PHE A 255 -1.00 -1.06 -6.17
N ARG A 256 -1.32 -2.20 -6.78
CA ARG A 256 -0.67 -3.49 -6.59
C ARG A 256 0.83 -3.43 -6.87
N ARG A 257 1.24 -2.81 -7.99
CA ARG A 257 2.65 -2.63 -8.34
C ARG A 257 3.40 -1.84 -7.25
N ASN A 258 2.85 -0.72 -6.80
CA ASN A 258 3.45 0.10 -5.76
C ASN A 258 3.56 -0.63 -4.42
N VAL A 259 2.55 -1.42 -4.04
CA VAL A 259 2.61 -2.22 -2.81
C VAL A 259 3.69 -3.30 -2.89
N ARG A 260 3.89 -3.94 -4.05
CA ARG A 260 4.99 -4.90 -4.25
C ARG A 260 6.35 -4.23 -4.07
N TRP A 261 6.51 -3.03 -4.62
CA TRP A 261 7.74 -2.26 -4.46
C TRP A 261 8.03 -1.89 -2.99
N ILE A 262 7.00 -1.49 -2.25
CA ILE A 262 7.10 -1.26 -0.79
C ILE A 262 7.47 -2.57 -0.08
N SER A 263 6.84 -3.69 -0.45
CA SER A 263 7.10 -5.01 0.12
C SER A 263 8.55 -5.44 -0.08
N GLU A 264 9.08 -5.31 -1.30
CA GLU A 264 10.49 -5.59 -1.61
C GLU A 264 11.44 -4.72 -0.78
N SER A 265 11.11 -3.42 -0.64
CA SER A 265 11.90 -2.49 0.18
C SER A 265 11.87 -2.84 1.67
N LEU A 266 10.77 -3.41 2.18
CA LEU A 266 10.66 -3.88 3.57
C LEU A 266 11.43 -5.18 3.81
N CYS A 267 11.50 -6.04 2.80
CA CYS A 267 12.24 -7.32 2.85
C CYS A 267 13.76 -7.15 2.69
N GLY A 268 14.20 -6.10 2.00
CA GLY A 268 15.62 -5.72 1.88
C GLY A 268 15.93 -4.44 2.65
N PRO A 269 15.78 -4.41 3.99
CA PRO A 269 15.97 -3.20 4.75
C PRO A 269 17.39 -2.66 4.63
N SER A 270 17.52 -1.34 4.42
CA SER A 270 18.81 -0.67 4.59
C SER A 270 19.42 -1.01 5.96
N PRO A 271 20.74 -1.22 6.05
CA PRO A 271 21.40 -1.49 7.31
C PRO A 271 21.27 -0.29 8.24
N ARG A 272 21.08 -0.56 9.53
CA ARG A 272 21.01 0.48 10.57
C ARG A 272 22.41 0.94 10.95
N LEU A 273 22.54 2.17 11.46
CA LEU A 273 23.85 2.67 11.93
C LEU A 273 24.52 1.68 12.90
N ARG A 274 23.74 1.16 13.85
CA ARG A 274 24.23 0.17 14.84
C ARG A 274 24.76 -1.12 14.22
N THR A 275 24.22 -1.56 13.08
CA THR A 275 24.69 -2.78 12.39
C THR A 275 25.85 -2.49 11.45
N LEU A 276 26.03 -1.22 11.07
CA LEU A 276 27.15 -0.76 10.25
C LEU A 276 28.43 -0.58 11.05
N LEU A 277 28.36 -0.51 12.38
CA LEU A 277 29.50 -0.26 13.27
C LEU A 277 29.91 -1.56 13.97
N TRP A 278 31.22 -1.75 14.23
CA TRP A 278 31.73 -2.93 14.94
C TRP A 278 31.18 -3.03 16.37
N ALA A 279 30.94 -4.27 16.82
CA ALA A 279 30.31 -4.57 18.11
C ALA A 279 31.27 -4.48 19.31
N GLU A 280 32.58 -4.33 19.10
CA GLU A 280 33.54 -4.22 20.21
C GLU A 280 33.28 -2.99 21.12
N ASP A 281 32.41 -2.07 20.72
CA ASP A 281 31.90 -0.93 21.52
C ASP A 281 30.53 -1.20 22.21
N GLU A 282 30.20 -2.46 22.54
CA GLU A 282 28.92 -2.83 23.19
C GLU A 282 28.66 -2.08 24.51
N ALA A 283 29.71 -1.67 25.24
CA ALA A 283 29.60 -0.93 26.49
C ALA A 283 28.91 0.45 26.33
N LEU A 284 29.08 1.10 25.17
CA LEU A 284 28.51 2.42 24.89
C LEU A 284 27.10 2.34 24.28
N LEU A 285 26.78 1.27 23.55
CA LEU A 285 25.44 1.06 22.98
C LEU A 285 24.35 0.86 24.05
N ARG A 286 24.72 0.46 25.27
CA ARG A 286 23.79 0.41 26.41
C ARG A 286 23.26 1.79 26.81
N GLY A 287 23.97 2.88 26.48
CA GLY A 287 23.53 4.26 26.75
C GLY A 287 22.45 4.76 25.81
N TRP A 288 22.36 4.22 24.59
CA TRP A 288 21.42 4.65 23.54
C TRP A 288 20.00 4.07 23.68
N GLY A 289 19.80 3.10 24.57
CA GLY A 289 18.55 2.33 24.68
C GLY A 289 17.55 2.84 25.73
N ARG A 290 17.83 3.94 26.43
CA ARG A 290 16.89 4.51 27.41
C ARG A 290 16.18 5.71 26.77
N PRO A 291 14.85 5.63 26.53
CA PRO A 291 14.06 6.79 26.14
C PRO A 291 14.05 7.86 27.24
#